data_AF-A0A2V9ND11-F1
#
_entry.id   AF-A0A2V9ND11-F1
#
_cell.length_a   1.000
_cell.length_b   1.000
_cell.length_c   1.000
_cell.angle_alpha   90.00
_cell.angle_beta   90.00
_cell.angle_gamma   90.00
#
_symmetry.space_group_name_H-M   'P 1'
#
loop_
_entity.id
_entity.type
_entity.pdbx_description
1 polymer ?
#
loop_
_entity_poly.entity_id
_entity_poly.type
_entity_poly.pdbx_seq_one_letter_code
_entity_poly.pdbx_strand_id
1 'polypeptide(L)'
;MSRLRKIVVAVFAIVLLGAGVLFLKDLRWKAAQRRRDTEYTKILSGYERNLRPGMSRAKVADYLHSNNVNYSLIGWGGDALAYAIKIGEDPSNVWYCDHWTVYVGLEFYPSTAERAEVDPMPTDTLRELHIRKLGTCL
;
A
#
# COMPACT_ATOMS: atom_id res chain seq x y z
N MET A 1 23.34 39.38 -33.75
CA MET A 1 22.10 38.58 -33.54
C MET A 1 20.91 39.50 -33.38
N SER A 2 19.85 39.31 -34.16
CA SER A 2 18.60 40.07 -33.99
C SER A 2 17.98 39.80 -32.62
N ARG A 3 17.27 40.79 -32.06
CA ARG A 3 16.59 40.68 -30.75
C ARG A 3 15.71 39.43 -30.67
N LEU A 4 15.07 39.06 -31.78
CA LEU A 4 14.26 37.85 -31.92
C LEU A 4 15.05 36.56 -31.62
N ARG A 5 16.27 36.40 -32.16
CA ARG A 5 17.09 35.21 -31.91
C ARG A 5 17.47 35.06 -30.43
N LYS A 6 17.74 36.18 -29.75
CA LYS A 6 18.06 36.17 -28.31
C LYS A 6 16.84 35.72 -27.48
N ILE A 7 15.65 36.20 -27.83
CA ILE A 7 14.39 35.82 -27.16
C ILE A 7 14.10 34.33 -27.36
N VAL A 8 14.23 33.82 -28.59
CA VAL A 8 14.00 32.39 -28.88
C VAL A 8 14.95 31.50 -28.08
N VAL A 9 16.24 31.83 -28.05
CA VAL A 9 17.24 31.08 -27.27
C VAL A 9 16.92 31.13 -25.77
N ALA A 10 16.52 32.29 -25.25
CA ALA A 10 16.17 32.44 -23.84
C ALA A 10 14.94 31.60 -23.46
N VAL A 11 13.87 31.64 -24.28
CA VAL A 11 12.67 30.82 -24.07
C VAL A 11 13.01 29.33 -24.13
N PHE A 12 13.80 28.91 -25.11
CA PHE A 12 14.21 27.51 -25.23
C PHE A 12 15.03 27.04 -24.03
N ALA A 13 15.97 27.87 -23.54
CA ALA A 13 16.74 27.58 -22.34
C ALA A 13 15.84 27.42 -21.10
N ILE A 14 14.84 28.30 -20.92
CA ILE A 14 13.88 28.21 -19.81
C ILE A 14 13.07 26.92 -19.89
N VAL A 15 12.58 26.57 -21.09
CA VAL A 15 11.80 25.34 -21.30
C VAL A 15 12.65 24.09 -20.98
N LEU A 16 13.89 24.04 -21.46
CA LEU A 16 14.81 22.93 -21.18
C LEU A 16 15.13 22.81 -19.69
N LEU A 17 15.40 23.93 -19.01
CA LEU A 17 15.64 23.93 -17.57
C LEU A 17 14.41 23.46 -16.79
N GLY A 18 13.21 23.95 -17.15
CA GLY A 18 11.96 23.51 -16.56
C GLY A 18 11.72 22.00 -16.72
N ALA A 19 11.89 21.48 -17.93
CA ALA A 19 11.77 20.06 -18.21
C ALA A 19 12.80 19.23 -17.42
N GLY A 20 14.05 19.69 -17.34
CA GLY A 20 15.10 19.02 -16.57
C GLY A 20 14.79 18.94 -15.07
N VAL A 21 14.27 20.01 -14.47
CA VAL A 21 13.86 20.02 -13.06
C VAL A 21 12.71 19.06 -12.80
N LEU A 22 11.69 19.04 -13.66
CA LEU A 22 10.56 18.12 -13.55
C LEU A 22 11.01 16.66 -13.67
N PHE A 23 11.89 16.36 -14.62
CA PHE A 23 12.45 15.03 -14.81
C PHE A 23 13.24 14.56 -13.59
N LEU A 24 14.11 15.41 -13.03
CA LEU A 24 14.86 15.09 -11.81
C LEU A 24 13.95 14.85 -10.60
N LYS A 25 12.87 15.62 -10.47
CA LYS A 25 11.86 15.40 -9.43
C LYS A 25 11.17 14.03 -9.58
N ASP A 26 10.76 13.68 -10.80
CA ASP A 26 10.13 12.39 -11.09
C ASP A 26 11.06 11.21 -10.77
N LEU A 27 12.35 11.32 -11.15
CA LEU A 27 13.34 10.29 -10.82
C LEU A 27 13.53 10.10 -9.32
N ARG A 28 13.64 11.20 -8.56
CA ARG A 28 13.76 11.14 -7.09
C ARG A 28 12.53 10.54 -6.44
N TRP A 29 11.35 10.91 -6.93
CA TRP A 29 10.08 10.36 -6.46
C TRP A 29 10.02 8.85 -6.68
N LYS A 30 10.30 8.38 -7.90
CA LYS A 30 10.35 6.95 -8.24
C LYS A 30 11.36 6.18 -7.39
N ALA A 31 12.54 6.76 -7.17
CA ALA A 31 13.56 6.14 -6.32
C ALA A 31 13.09 6.02 -4.86
N ALA A 32 12.45 7.05 -4.32
CA ALA A 32 11.87 7.02 -2.97
C ALA A 32 10.73 6.01 -2.85
N GLN A 33 9.85 5.94 -3.85
CA GLN A 33 8.76 4.97 -3.90
C GLN A 33 9.28 3.53 -3.89
N ARG A 34 10.29 3.22 -4.72
CA ARG A 34 10.90 1.88 -4.76
C ARG A 34 11.48 1.47 -3.41
N ARG A 35 12.11 2.39 -2.68
CA ARG A 35 12.65 2.11 -1.34
C ARG A 35 11.54 1.71 -0.36
N ARG A 36 10.43 2.44 -0.36
CA ARG A 36 9.26 2.10 0.47
C ARG A 36 8.65 0.76 0.08
N ASP A 37 8.46 0.52 -1.22
CA ASP A 37 7.91 -0.75 -1.70
C ASP A 37 8.81 -1.93 -1.27
N THR A 38 10.15 -1.79 -1.33
CA THR A 38 11.06 -2.86 -0.84
C THR A 38 10.97 -3.09 0.66
N GLU A 39 10.77 -2.03 1.44
CA GLU A 39 10.59 -2.12 2.89
C GLU A 39 9.28 -2.83 3.22
N TYR A 40 8.19 -2.47 2.54
CA TYR A 40 6.89 -3.12 2.70
C TYR A 40 6.94 -4.60 2.31
N THR A 41 7.60 -4.94 1.20
CA THR A 41 7.79 -6.35 0.81
C THR A 41 8.59 -7.11 1.87
N LYS A 42 9.64 -6.51 2.44
CA LYS A 42 10.40 -7.15 3.53
C LYS A 42 9.53 -7.41 4.76
N ILE A 43 8.65 -6.48 5.12
CA ILE A 43 7.70 -6.65 6.22
C ILE A 43 6.71 -7.77 5.89
N LEU A 44 6.10 -7.77 4.70
CA LEU A 44 5.20 -8.83 4.24
C LEU A 44 5.86 -10.21 4.32
N SER A 45 7.07 -10.36 3.78
CA SER A 45 7.82 -11.60 3.86
C SER A 45 8.16 -12.01 5.30
N GLY A 46 8.20 -11.06 6.22
CA GLY A 46 8.27 -11.32 7.66
C GLY A 46 7.06 -12.08 8.17
N TYR A 47 5.86 -11.63 7.81
CA TYR A 47 4.61 -12.30 8.15
C TYR A 47 4.46 -13.64 7.44
N GLU A 48 4.74 -13.73 6.13
CA GLU A 48 4.60 -14.97 5.34
C GLU A 48 5.43 -16.15 5.86
N ARG A 49 6.54 -15.89 6.57
CA ARG A 49 7.33 -16.95 7.21
C ARG A 49 6.58 -17.66 8.34
N ASN A 50 5.79 -16.90 9.10
CA ASN A 50 5.11 -17.37 10.31
C ASN A 50 3.62 -17.62 10.09
N LEU A 51 3.00 -16.91 9.15
CA LEU A 51 1.61 -17.00 8.77
C LEU A 51 1.51 -17.59 7.38
N ARG A 52 0.87 -18.75 7.25
CA ARG A 52 0.72 -19.45 5.97
C ARG A 52 -0.75 -19.59 5.59
N PRO A 53 -1.07 -19.57 4.28
CA PRO A 53 -2.38 -19.96 3.81
C PRO A 53 -2.85 -21.29 4.43
N GLY A 54 -4.12 -21.38 4.79
CA GLY A 54 -4.75 -22.50 5.48
C GLY A 54 -4.72 -22.42 7.00
N MET A 55 -3.96 -21.48 7.62
CA MET A 55 -4.02 -21.29 9.07
C MET A 55 -5.40 -20.79 9.51
N SER A 56 -5.93 -21.31 10.63
CA SER A 56 -7.19 -20.79 11.17
C SER A 56 -7.03 -19.35 11.65
N ARG A 57 -8.10 -18.56 11.55
CA ARG A 57 -8.14 -17.18 12.00
C ARG A 57 -7.79 -17.05 13.48
N ALA A 58 -8.23 -18.01 14.31
CA ALA A 58 -7.81 -18.08 15.71
C ALA A 58 -6.28 -18.16 15.86
N LYS A 59 -5.60 -19.05 15.11
CA LYS A 59 -4.13 -19.14 15.16
C LYS A 59 -3.44 -17.88 14.65
N VAL A 60 -4.00 -17.23 13.63
CA VAL A 60 -3.48 -15.95 13.14
C VAL A 60 -3.63 -14.88 14.22
N ALA A 61 -4.79 -14.79 14.87
CA ALA A 61 -5.04 -13.84 15.95
C ALA A 61 -4.08 -14.06 17.14
N ASP A 62 -3.87 -15.32 17.55
CA ASP A 62 -2.93 -15.69 18.60
C ASP A 62 -1.49 -15.26 18.26
N TYR A 63 -1.07 -15.46 17.00
CA TYR A 63 0.24 -14.99 16.53
C TYR A 63 0.35 -13.47 16.62
N LEU A 64 -0.65 -12.73 16.13
CA LEU A 64 -0.62 -11.26 16.18
C LEU A 64 -0.62 -10.75 17.62
N HIS A 65 -1.43 -11.34 18.49
CA HIS A 65 -1.50 -10.97 19.90
C HIS A 65 -0.19 -11.25 20.64
N SER A 66 0.37 -12.45 20.49
CA SER A 66 1.65 -12.84 21.12
C SER A 66 2.84 -11.99 20.65
N ASN A 67 2.77 -11.41 19.45
CA ASN A 67 3.78 -10.50 18.92
C ASN A 67 3.44 -9.01 19.14
N ASN A 68 2.39 -8.70 19.90
CA ASN A 68 1.90 -7.33 20.15
C ASN A 68 1.66 -6.52 18.86
N VAL A 69 1.16 -7.19 17.82
CA VAL A 69 0.84 -6.56 16.54
C VAL A 69 -0.59 -6.04 16.59
N ASN A 70 -0.73 -4.71 16.48
CA ASN A 70 -2.04 -4.07 16.35
C ASN A 70 -2.61 -4.30 14.95
N TYR A 71 -3.87 -4.72 14.88
CA TYR A 71 -4.59 -4.90 13.63
C TYR A 71 -6.04 -4.42 13.74
N SER A 72 -6.66 -4.15 12.59
CA SER A 72 -8.07 -3.75 12.48
C SER A 72 -8.83 -4.74 11.62
N LEU A 73 -10.13 -4.91 11.90
CA LEU A 73 -11.06 -5.64 11.05
C LEU A 73 -11.53 -4.73 9.92
N ILE A 74 -11.31 -5.11 8.67
CA ILE A 74 -11.74 -4.31 7.50
C ILE A 74 -12.37 -5.24 6.47
N GLY A 75 -13.48 -4.81 5.87
CA GLY A 75 -14.04 -5.45 4.69
C GLY A 75 -13.49 -4.82 3.41
N TRP A 76 -12.72 -5.58 2.61
CA TRP A 76 -12.24 -5.14 1.29
C TRP A 76 -13.17 -5.55 0.14
N GLY A 77 -14.42 -5.90 0.44
CA GLY A 77 -15.39 -6.38 -0.55
C GLY A 77 -15.23 -7.86 -0.93
N GLY A 78 -14.45 -8.64 -0.16
CA GLY A 78 -14.35 -10.08 -0.29
C GLY A 78 -15.39 -10.83 0.57
N ASP A 79 -15.31 -12.16 0.54
CA ASP A 79 -16.27 -13.08 1.18
C ASP A 79 -16.13 -13.19 2.71
N ALA A 80 -15.17 -12.48 3.32
CA ALA A 80 -14.98 -12.42 4.77
C ALA A 80 -14.26 -11.14 5.19
N LEU A 81 -14.39 -10.75 6.46
CA LEU A 81 -13.60 -9.66 7.04
C LEU A 81 -12.12 -10.03 7.07
N ALA A 82 -11.26 -9.08 6.71
CA ALA A 82 -9.83 -9.24 6.72
C ALA A 82 -9.19 -8.59 7.95
N TYR A 83 -7.98 -9.04 8.31
CA TYR A 83 -7.16 -8.32 9.28
C TYR A 83 -6.22 -7.36 8.54
N ALA A 84 -6.23 -6.10 8.93
CA ALA A 84 -5.42 -5.04 8.36
C ALA A 84 -4.38 -4.57 9.38
N ILE A 85 -3.11 -4.74 9.06
CA ILE A 85 -1.99 -4.30 9.90
C ILE A 85 -1.35 -3.09 9.23
N LYS A 86 -1.46 -1.91 9.83
CA LYS A 86 -0.86 -0.68 9.28
C LYS A 86 0.67 -0.79 9.35
N ILE A 87 1.33 -0.66 8.20
CA ILE A 87 2.80 -0.75 8.09
C ILE A 87 3.47 0.54 7.62
N GLY A 88 2.70 1.49 7.09
CA GLY A 88 3.26 2.77 6.64
C GLY A 88 2.23 3.68 5.99
N GLU A 89 2.73 4.78 5.44
CA GLU A 89 1.96 5.75 4.67
C GLU A 89 2.79 6.17 3.46
N ASP A 90 2.17 6.16 2.29
CA ASP A 90 2.75 6.66 1.06
C ASP A 90 2.26 8.10 0.79
N PRO A 91 3.16 9.02 0.42
CA PRO A 91 2.77 10.36 0.07
C PRO A 91 1.94 10.37 -1.23
N SER A 92 0.90 11.19 -1.27
CA SER A 92 0.18 11.47 -2.51
C SER A 92 1.00 12.38 -3.41
N ASN A 93 1.09 12.03 -4.70
CA ASN A 93 1.65 12.91 -5.74
C ASN A 93 0.60 13.84 -6.36
N VAL A 94 -0.66 13.72 -5.93
CA VAL A 94 -1.80 14.45 -6.48
C VAL A 94 -2.40 15.34 -5.41
N TRP A 95 -2.59 16.62 -5.72
CA TRP A 95 -3.01 17.63 -4.76
C TRP A 95 -4.42 17.41 -4.18
N TYR A 96 -5.25 16.56 -4.80
CA TYR A 96 -6.62 16.23 -4.38
C TYR A 96 -6.77 14.83 -3.75
N CYS A 97 -5.68 14.09 -3.55
CA CYS A 97 -5.72 12.81 -2.85
C CYS A 97 -4.93 12.88 -1.54
N ASP A 98 -5.49 12.30 -0.49
CA ASP A 98 -4.83 12.14 0.81
C ASP A 98 -3.65 11.16 0.72
N HIS A 99 -2.84 11.12 1.78
CA HIS A 99 -1.83 10.09 1.96
C HIS A 99 -2.45 8.69 1.89
N TRP A 100 -1.75 7.77 1.23
CA TRP A 100 -2.18 6.38 1.13
C TRP A 100 -1.69 5.61 2.35
N THR A 101 -2.59 5.14 3.20
CA THR A 101 -2.21 4.26 4.29
C THR A 101 -1.93 2.86 3.74
N VAL A 102 -0.76 2.32 4.08
CA VAL A 102 -0.29 1.02 3.60
C VAL A 102 -0.49 -0.02 4.69
N TYR A 103 -1.14 -1.12 4.33
CA TYR A 103 -1.47 -2.24 5.21
C TYR A 103 -0.87 -3.54 4.68
N VAL A 104 -0.47 -4.42 5.60
CA VAL A 104 -0.46 -5.87 5.33
C VAL A 104 -1.88 -6.36 5.55
N GLY A 105 -2.47 -6.91 4.50
CA GLY A 105 -3.78 -7.49 4.54
C GLY A 105 -3.75 -8.99 4.65
N LEU A 106 -4.53 -9.54 5.58
CA LEU A 106 -4.73 -10.97 5.79
C LEU A 106 -6.18 -11.29 5.42
N GLU A 107 -6.38 -11.86 4.24
CA GLU A 107 -7.71 -12.27 3.76
C GLU A 107 -8.01 -13.70 4.17
N PHE A 108 -9.28 -14.00 4.42
CA PHE A 108 -9.70 -15.30 4.90
C PHE A 108 -10.80 -15.89 4.00
N TYR A 109 -10.83 -17.21 3.87
CA TYR A 109 -11.99 -17.92 3.39
C TYR A 109 -13.00 -18.10 4.52
N PRO A 110 -14.29 -17.79 4.29
CA PRO A 110 -15.33 -18.08 5.25
C PRO A 110 -15.45 -19.59 5.44
N SER A 111 -15.60 -20.04 6.69
CA SER A 111 -15.77 -21.47 6.98
C SER A 111 -17.16 -22.03 6.62
N THR A 112 -18.14 -21.16 6.40
CA THR A 112 -19.50 -21.50 5.99
C THR A 112 -19.83 -20.86 4.63
N ALA A 113 -20.60 -21.59 3.80
CA ALA A 113 -21.00 -21.13 2.46
C ALA A 113 -22.18 -20.14 2.50
N GLU A 114 -22.87 -20.05 3.64
CA GLU A 114 -23.84 -19.00 3.90
C GLU A 114 -23.06 -17.72 4.17
N ARG A 115 -23.30 -16.71 3.32
CA ARG A 115 -22.70 -15.37 3.31
C ARG A 115 -21.94 -15.05 4.59
N ALA A 116 -20.65 -14.72 4.43
CA ALA A 116 -19.81 -13.93 5.33
C ALA A 116 -20.62 -13.46 6.54
N GLU A 117 -20.67 -14.27 7.59
CA GLU A 117 -21.29 -13.83 8.83
C GLU A 117 -20.70 -12.44 9.12
N VAL A 118 -21.55 -11.51 9.59
CA VAL A 118 -21.12 -10.15 9.91
C VAL A 118 -19.91 -10.18 10.86
N ASP A 119 -19.75 -11.27 11.60
CA ASP A 119 -18.69 -11.53 12.53
C ASP A 119 -17.64 -12.53 12.00
N PRO A 120 -16.35 -12.26 12.21
CA PRO A 120 -15.28 -13.15 11.79
C PRO A 120 -15.27 -14.45 12.61
N MET A 121 -15.32 -15.61 11.95
CA MET A 121 -15.32 -16.90 12.64
C MET A 121 -13.88 -17.35 12.95
N PRO A 122 -13.64 -17.99 14.12
CA PRO A 122 -12.32 -18.51 14.47
C PRO A 122 -11.85 -19.66 13.55
N THR A 123 -12.79 -20.33 12.89
CA THR A 123 -12.61 -21.43 11.93
C THR A 123 -12.32 -20.97 10.51
N ASP A 124 -12.47 -19.67 10.20
CA ASP A 124 -12.06 -19.12 8.91
C ASP A 124 -10.59 -19.43 8.67
N THR A 125 -10.21 -19.63 7.41
CA THR A 125 -8.84 -20.00 7.07
C THR A 125 -8.16 -18.88 6.30
N LEU A 126 -6.92 -18.58 6.66
CA LEU A 126 -6.10 -17.58 5.99
C LEU A 126 -5.97 -17.98 4.53
N ARG A 127 -6.47 -17.15 3.63
CA ARG A 127 -6.39 -17.36 2.19
C ARG A 127 -5.04 -16.89 1.68
N GLU A 128 -4.72 -15.64 1.96
CA GLU A 128 -3.53 -14.98 1.44
C GLU A 128 -3.11 -13.79 2.31
N LEU A 129 -1.87 -13.36 2.08
CA LEU A 129 -1.31 -12.15 2.62
C LEU A 129 -0.90 -11.26 1.44
N HIS A 130 -1.18 -9.97 1.50
CA HIS A 130 -0.73 -9.03 0.47
C HIS A 130 -0.61 -7.60 1.03
N ILE A 131 -0.02 -6.70 0.25
CA ILE A 131 0.02 -5.27 0.59
C ILE A 131 -1.21 -4.59 -0.02
N ARG A 132 -1.99 -3.88 0.81
CA ARG A 132 -3.06 -2.97 0.36
C ARG A 132 -2.67 -1.53 0.64
N LYS A 133 -3.01 -0.63 -0.28
CA LYS A 133 -2.93 0.82 -0.09
C LYS A 133 -4.35 1.36 -0.09
N LEU A 134 -4.75 2.04 0.97
CA LEU A 134 -6.06 2.67 1.11
C LEU A 134 -5.87 4.18 1.25
N GLY A 135 -6.55 4.94 0.41
CA GLY A 135 -6.54 6.39 0.40
C GLY A 135 -7.86 6.92 -0.11
N THR A 136 -8.17 8.15 0.27
CA THR A 136 -9.33 8.91 -0.21
C THR A 136 -8.87 9.96 -1.20
N CYS A 137 -9.59 10.09 -2.31
CA CYS A 137 -9.48 11.23 -3.21
C CYS A 137 -10.81 12.00 -3.15
N LEU A 138 -10.72 13.33 -3.11
CA LEU A 138 -11.87 14.24 -3.12
C LEU A 138 -12.39 14.47 -4.54
#